data_AF-A0A9W8JX84-F1
#
_entry.id   AF-A0A9W8JX84-F1
#
_cell.length_a   1.000
_cell.length_b   1.000
_cell.length_c   1.000
_cell.angle_alpha   90.00
_cell.angle_beta   90.00
_cell.angle_gamma   90.00
#
_symmetry.space_group_name_H-M   'P 1'
#
loop_
_entity.id
_entity.type
_entity.pdbx_description
1 polymer ?
#
loop_
_entity_poly.entity_id
_entity_poly.type
_entity_poly.pdbx_seq_one_letter_code
_entity_poly.pdbx_strand_id
1 'polypeptide(L)'
;MRFFVSAFVTLAFAVFTALVSAQDTNLAEVKRTFEDAGLVQDVPFNFTPSVLLGVTYFSAKTGLKPVRAGAHMSTRDTYSMPVFSIVGDPGLGPLVVAMIDPDAFSHQDTSIAQVRHFLGGNYAFNRASGLLTLPTYNVEISPYHYPMPYVSSGVHRYVFYLLRQSVEFSKQTLLNSTSPRGRFNLTDFALRTNLGDPIGGNVHVGGARLLEQRGVGGRVPSVVRNIRTSDSVFLRLVSGQDTNLTQVKQAFEEAGILKDVPIPFNPSVLFQVTYFSPRASPKTLYAGMRMDPKDVYSVPVFSVIGDPGPGPLVVVLVDPDALSHQNPIIAQVRHFLGGGYSFNPESGLLLVDGPVAPATPYNHPAPLIGSGDHRYIFYLFKHSLQFSTQTLVTSSSERGHFNLTDFALKTNLGAPIGGTFMVMGPDE
;
A
#
# COMPACT_ATOMS: atom_id res chain seq x y z
N MET A 1 -47.91 -9.64 -11.72
CA MET A 1 -46.97 -10.14 -10.70
C MET A 1 -45.95 -11.04 -11.38
N ARG A 2 -44.76 -10.51 -11.69
CA ARG A 2 -43.61 -11.29 -12.17
C ARG A 2 -42.39 -10.71 -11.46
N PHE A 3 -41.81 -11.50 -10.57
CA PHE A 3 -40.60 -11.16 -9.83
C PHE A 3 -39.40 -11.22 -10.79
N PHE A 4 -38.71 -10.09 -10.97
CA PHE A 4 -37.36 -10.11 -11.51
C PHE A 4 -36.42 -10.53 -10.38
N VAL A 5 -35.82 -11.70 -10.52
CA VAL A 5 -34.75 -12.17 -9.62
C VAL A 5 -33.49 -11.37 -9.93
N SER A 6 -32.99 -10.75 -8.87
CA SER A 6 -31.80 -9.91 -8.76
C SER A 6 -30.55 -10.53 -9.38
N ALA A 7 -29.95 -9.85 -10.37
CA ALA A 7 -28.61 -10.11 -10.87
C ALA A 7 -27.60 -9.32 -10.02
N PHE A 8 -27.25 -9.83 -8.83
CA PHE A 8 -26.31 -9.16 -7.91
C PHE A 8 -25.20 -10.07 -7.34
N VAL A 9 -24.92 -11.22 -7.96
CA VAL A 9 -23.93 -12.18 -7.40
C VAL A 9 -22.65 -12.34 -8.24
N THR A 10 -22.52 -11.72 -9.42
CA THR A 10 -21.48 -12.14 -10.38
C THR A 10 -20.15 -11.35 -10.40
N LEU A 11 -19.95 -10.31 -9.57
CA LEU A 11 -18.73 -9.46 -9.68
C LEU A 11 -17.59 -9.83 -8.72
N ALA A 12 -17.90 -10.40 -7.55
CA ALA A 12 -16.86 -10.86 -6.60
C ALA A 12 -16.17 -12.17 -7.06
N PHE A 13 -16.85 -12.98 -7.89
CA PHE A 13 -16.36 -14.29 -8.33
C PHE A 13 -15.34 -14.20 -9.49
N ALA A 14 -15.50 -13.22 -10.39
CA ALA A 14 -14.66 -13.07 -11.59
C ALA A 14 -13.24 -12.55 -11.30
N VAL A 15 -13.07 -11.70 -10.27
CA VAL A 15 -11.74 -11.25 -9.81
C VAL A 15 -10.97 -12.41 -9.18
N PHE A 16 -11.68 -13.36 -8.57
CA PHE A 16 -11.07 -14.48 -7.85
C PHE A 16 -10.60 -15.61 -8.77
N THR A 17 -11.35 -15.94 -9.83
CA THR A 17 -10.93 -16.98 -10.80
C THR A 17 -9.63 -16.62 -11.52
N ALA A 18 -9.37 -15.34 -11.77
CA ALA A 18 -8.12 -14.88 -12.39
C ALA A 18 -6.94 -14.88 -11.41
N LEU A 19 -7.16 -14.52 -10.13
CA LEU A 19 -6.12 -14.52 -9.10
C LEU A 19 -5.61 -15.93 -8.75
N VAL A 20 -6.51 -16.92 -8.69
CA VAL A 20 -6.14 -18.32 -8.39
C VAL A 20 -5.31 -18.95 -9.52
N SER A 21 -5.56 -18.60 -10.79
CA SER A 21 -4.80 -19.16 -11.93
C SER A 21 -3.35 -18.68 -12.04
N ALA A 22 -2.99 -17.60 -11.35
CA ALA A 22 -1.69 -16.94 -11.48
C ALA A 22 -0.73 -17.20 -10.31
N GLN A 23 -1.23 -17.75 -9.20
CA GLN A 23 -0.46 -18.08 -7.99
C GLN A 23 0.24 -19.44 -8.08
N ASP A 24 1.19 -19.68 -7.16
CA ASP A 24 1.83 -20.97 -7.00
C ASP A 24 0.79 -22.07 -6.71
N THR A 25 1.02 -23.28 -7.23
CA THR A 25 0.06 -24.41 -7.11
C THR A 25 0.69 -25.65 -6.45
N ASN A 26 1.97 -25.61 -6.11
CA ASN A 26 2.73 -26.77 -5.66
C ASN A 26 3.60 -26.45 -4.44
N LEU A 27 3.29 -27.09 -3.30
CA LEU A 27 4.01 -26.89 -2.04
C LEU A 27 5.49 -27.30 -2.12
N ALA A 28 5.80 -28.36 -2.86
CA ALA A 28 7.17 -28.86 -3.02
C ALA A 28 8.01 -27.91 -3.88
N GLU A 29 7.39 -27.26 -4.87
CA GLU A 29 8.05 -26.23 -5.68
C GLU A 29 8.36 -24.98 -4.84
N VAL A 30 7.38 -24.47 -4.08
CA VAL A 30 7.61 -23.34 -3.16
C VAL A 30 8.69 -23.67 -2.14
N LYS A 31 8.66 -24.87 -1.54
CA LYS A 31 9.70 -25.32 -0.62
C LYS A 31 11.08 -25.31 -1.27
N ARG A 32 11.19 -25.88 -2.48
CA ARG A 32 12.44 -25.89 -3.25
C ARG A 32 12.91 -24.46 -3.55
N THR A 33 12.02 -23.54 -3.89
CA THR A 33 12.39 -22.13 -4.08
C THR A 33 12.98 -21.51 -2.82
N PHE A 34 12.49 -21.85 -1.63
CA PHE A 34 13.06 -21.37 -0.37
C PHE A 34 14.45 -21.96 -0.09
N GLU A 35 14.64 -23.25 -0.39
CA GLU A 35 15.92 -23.94 -0.28
C GLU A 35 16.95 -23.38 -1.27
N ASP A 36 16.58 -23.27 -2.56
CA ASP A 36 17.43 -22.74 -3.64
C ASP A 36 17.79 -21.26 -3.42
N ALA A 37 16.88 -20.49 -2.83
CA ALA A 37 17.11 -19.09 -2.50
C ALA A 37 17.95 -18.90 -1.22
N GLY A 38 18.34 -19.95 -0.50
CA GLY A 38 19.13 -19.86 0.73
C GLY A 38 18.35 -19.36 1.97
N LEU A 39 17.02 -19.32 1.90
CA LEU A 39 16.20 -18.74 2.97
C LEU A 39 16.17 -19.59 4.25
N VAL A 40 16.36 -20.91 4.11
CA VAL A 40 16.42 -21.83 5.25
C VAL A 40 17.66 -21.58 6.12
N GLN A 41 18.71 -21.00 5.54
CA GLN A 41 19.93 -20.62 6.25
C GLN A 41 19.78 -19.22 6.87
N ASP A 42 19.25 -18.26 6.10
CA ASP A 42 19.24 -16.84 6.50
C ASP A 42 18.07 -16.47 7.41
N VAL A 43 16.95 -17.21 7.33
CA VAL A 43 15.82 -17.14 8.25
C VAL A 43 15.50 -18.58 8.72
N PRO A 44 16.21 -19.09 9.74
CA PRO A 44 16.30 -20.51 10.01
C PRO A 44 15.04 -21.07 10.67
N PHE A 45 14.03 -21.35 9.85
CA PHE A 45 12.86 -22.15 10.19
C PHE A 45 12.96 -23.54 9.60
N ASN A 46 12.31 -24.51 10.23
CA ASN A 46 12.05 -25.79 9.59
C ASN A 46 10.83 -25.65 8.66
N PHE A 47 11.08 -25.16 7.44
CA PHE A 47 10.01 -24.83 6.50
C PHE A 47 9.40 -26.08 5.84
N THR A 48 8.24 -26.49 6.35
CA THR A 48 7.45 -27.61 5.83
C THR A 48 6.04 -27.12 5.46
N PRO A 49 5.89 -26.41 4.34
CA PRO A 49 4.63 -25.75 4.00
C PRO A 49 3.51 -26.78 3.81
N SER A 50 2.39 -26.54 4.49
CA SER A 50 1.14 -27.32 4.37
C SER A 50 0.05 -26.56 3.62
N VAL A 51 0.25 -25.26 3.41
CA VAL A 51 -0.61 -24.40 2.59
C VAL A 51 0.21 -23.48 1.70
N LEU A 52 -0.37 -23.06 0.57
CA LEU A 52 0.24 -22.08 -0.31
C LEU A 52 -0.21 -20.68 0.12
N LEU A 53 0.76 -19.81 0.42
CA LEU A 53 0.50 -18.40 0.71
C LEU A 53 0.51 -17.61 -0.59
N GLY A 54 -0.65 -17.17 -1.03
CA GLY A 54 -0.79 -16.24 -2.15
C GLY A 54 -0.56 -14.81 -1.70
N VAL A 55 0.43 -14.14 -2.30
CA VAL A 55 0.71 -12.72 -2.10
C VAL A 55 0.33 -11.98 -3.38
N THR A 56 -0.53 -10.97 -3.28
CA THR A 56 -0.93 -10.18 -4.45
C THR A 56 -0.78 -8.70 -4.16
N TYR A 57 0.12 -8.06 -4.90
CA TYR A 57 0.27 -6.62 -4.86
C TYR A 57 -0.77 -5.92 -5.73
N PHE A 58 -1.04 -4.65 -5.41
CA PHE A 58 -1.73 -3.76 -6.33
C PHE A 58 -0.75 -2.70 -6.85
N SER A 59 -0.54 -2.71 -8.16
CA SER A 59 0.27 -1.74 -8.89
C SER A 59 -0.68 -0.86 -9.69
N ALA A 60 -0.68 0.45 -9.46
CA ALA A 60 -1.53 1.37 -10.19
C ALA A 60 -1.37 1.22 -11.72
N LYS A 61 -0.16 0.90 -12.21
CA LYS A 61 0.13 0.76 -13.65
C LYS A 61 -0.38 -0.53 -14.25
N THR A 62 -0.45 -1.59 -13.46
CA THR A 62 -0.59 -2.95 -13.99
C THR A 62 -1.66 -3.78 -13.30
N GLY A 63 -2.43 -3.17 -12.40
CA GLY A 63 -3.49 -3.79 -11.62
C GLY A 63 -2.95 -4.77 -10.58
N LEU A 64 -3.71 -5.84 -10.36
CA LEU A 64 -3.34 -6.91 -9.43
C LEU A 64 -2.12 -7.67 -9.96
N LYS A 65 -1.13 -7.85 -9.09
CA LYS A 65 0.13 -8.52 -9.36
C LYS A 65 0.34 -9.67 -8.37
N PRO A 66 -0.18 -10.86 -8.69
CA PRO A 66 0.11 -12.05 -7.91
C PRO A 66 1.60 -12.38 -8.00
N VAL A 67 2.18 -12.71 -6.84
CA VAL A 67 3.57 -13.11 -6.70
C VAL A 67 3.65 -14.62 -6.86
N ARG A 68 4.49 -15.07 -7.79
CA ARG A 68 4.98 -16.45 -7.82
C ARG A 68 6.25 -16.54 -7.00
N ALA A 69 6.46 -17.65 -6.29
CA ALA A 69 7.66 -17.84 -5.49
C ALA A 69 8.92 -17.65 -6.35
N GLY A 70 9.82 -16.78 -5.89
CA GLY A 70 11.07 -16.41 -6.57
C GLY A 70 10.91 -15.39 -7.69
N ALA A 71 9.69 -14.88 -7.96
CA ALA A 71 9.48 -13.89 -9.01
C ALA A 71 10.24 -12.60 -8.74
N HIS A 72 10.69 -11.94 -9.81
CA HIS A 72 11.24 -10.59 -9.71
C HIS A 72 10.10 -9.56 -9.69
N MET A 73 10.03 -8.76 -8.63
CA MET A 73 9.08 -7.68 -8.47
C MET A 73 9.80 -6.34 -8.52
N SER A 74 9.23 -5.38 -9.23
CA SER A 74 9.78 -4.02 -9.20
C SER A 74 9.37 -3.32 -7.90
N THR A 75 10.21 -2.40 -7.40
CA THR A 75 9.86 -1.56 -6.24
C THR A 75 8.53 -0.81 -6.43
N ARG A 76 8.15 -0.53 -7.67
CA ARG A 76 6.85 0.03 -8.04
C ARG A 76 5.71 -0.93 -7.74
N ASP A 77 5.84 -2.18 -8.16
CA ASP A 77 4.76 -3.15 -7.99
C ASP A 77 4.56 -3.48 -6.52
N THR A 78 5.61 -3.37 -5.70
CA THR A 78 5.56 -3.64 -4.26
C THR A 78 5.23 -2.41 -3.41
N TYR A 79 4.86 -1.28 -4.01
CA TYR A 79 4.67 -0.03 -3.26
C TYR A 79 3.50 -0.11 -2.27
N SER A 80 2.38 -0.68 -2.71
CA SER A 80 1.19 -0.89 -1.89
C SER A 80 1.34 -2.16 -1.04
N MET A 81 0.73 -2.20 0.14
CA MET A 81 0.65 -3.44 0.91
C MET A 81 -0.05 -4.53 0.10
N PRO A 82 0.46 -5.77 0.06
CA PRO A 82 -0.21 -6.84 -0.66
C PRO A 82 -1.42 -7.36 0.11
N VAL A 83 -2.37 -7.94 -0.62
CA VAL A 83 -3.40 -8.80 -0.03
C VAL A 83 -2.91 -10.24 0.03
N PHE A 84 -3.35 -10.96 1.06
CA PHE A 84 -2.94 -12.33 1.31
C PHE A 84 -4.11 -13.30 1.12
N SER A 85 -3.80 -14.46 0.56
CA SER A 85 -4.73 -15.55 0.30
C SER A 85 -4.06 -16.89 0.63
N ILE A 86 -4.86 -17.92 0.85
CA ILE A 86 -4.39 -19.27 1.15
C ILE A 86 -5.07 -20.26 0.22
N VAL A 87 -4.27 -21.11 -0.41
CA VAL A 87 -4.75 -22.35 -1.04
C VAL A 87 -4.35 -23.53 -0.14
N GLY A 88 -5.37 -24.24 0.36
CA GLY A 88 -5.23 -25.30 1.36
C GLY A 88 -6.05 -25.00 2.63
N ASP A 89 -5.94 -25.87 3.63
CA ASP A 89 -6.58 -25.67 4.93
C ASP A 89 -5.53 -25.25 5.98
N PRO A 90 -5.48 -23.97 6.38
CA PRO A 90 -4.56 -23.54 7.42
C PRO A 90 -5.02 -23.97 8.81
N GLY A 91 -6.13 -24.70 8.96
CA GLY A 91 -6.74 -25.04 10.24
C GLY A 91 -7.51 -23.87 10.84
N LEU A 92 -7.71 -23.90 12.14
CA LEU A 92 -8.34 -22.80 12.87
C LEU A 92 -7.30 -21.69 13.12
N GLY A 93 -7.70 -20.44 12.86
CA GLY A 93 -6.90 -19.25 13.18
C GLY A 93 -6.94 -18.90 14.67
N PRO A 94 -6.33 -17.77 15.08
CA PRO A 94 -5.73 -16.73 14.22
C PRO A 94 -4.38 -17.10 13.61
N LEU A 95 -4.00 -16.35 12.56
CA LEU A 95 -2.74 -16.51 11.81
C LEU A 95 -1.88 -15.24 11.87
N VAL A 96 -0.58 -15.40 11.65
CA VAL A 96 0.41 -14.32 11.58
C VAL A 96 1.04 -14.30 10.20
N VAL A 97 1.21 -13.11 9.61
CA VAL A 97 1.99 -12.90 8.39
C VAL A 97 3.18 -11.99 8.71
N ALA A 98 4.38 -12.43 8.36
CA ALA A 98 5.62 -11.66 8.47
C ALA A 98 6.26 -11.48 7.10
N MET A 99 6.74 -10.28 6.80
CA MET A 99 7.58 -9.99 5.62
C MET A 99 8.96 -9.54 6.07
N ILE A 100 9.99 -10.26 5.62
CA ILE A 100 11.38 -10.09 6.06
C ILE A 100 12.29 -9.89 4.85
N ASP A 101 13.26 -9.00 4.99
CA ASP A 101 14.41 -8.85 4.10
C ASP A 101 15.66 -9.36 4.82
N PRO A 102 16.19 -10.56 4.46
CA PRO A 102 17.40 -11.11 5.03
C PRO A 102 18.68 -10.55 4.38
N ASP A 103 18.56 -9.73 3.33
CA ASP A 103 19.69 -9.22 2.54
C ASP A 103 20.10 -7.82 2.93
N ALA A 104 19.46 -7.17 3.90
CA ALA A 104 19.82 -5.82 4.25
C ALA A 104 21.20 -5.81 4.97
N PHE A 105 22.22 -5.04 4.59
CA PHE A 105 22.25 -3.87 3.69
C PHE A 105 22.36 -4.25 2.21
N SER A 106 23.09 -5.32 1.88
CA SER A 106 23.09 -6.03 0.60
C SER A 106 23.25 -7.54 0.83
N HIS A 107 22.98 -8.37 -0.19
CA HIS A 107 23.14 -9.82 -0.07
C HIS A 107 24.57 -10.24 0.38
N GLN A 108 25.59 -9.43 0.09
CA GLN A 108 26.97 -9.66 0.50
C GLN A 108 27.33 -9.05 1.86
N ASP A 109 26.56 -8.06 2.33
CA ASP A 109 26.73 -7.38 3.62
C ASP A 109 25.38 -7.32 4.34
N THR A 110 25.12 -8.34 5.16
CA THR A 110 23.87 -8.50 5.90
C THR A 110 23.90 -7.81 7.27
N SER A 111 24.71 -6.75 7.44
CA SER A 111 24.94 -6.08 8.75
C SER A 111 23.71 -5.42 9.39
N ILE A 112 22.63 -5.22 8.64
CA ILE A 112 21.35 -4.73 9.14
C ILE A 112 20.22 -5.77 9.02
N ALA A 113 20.53 -6.97 8.54
CA ALA A 113 19.60 -8.06 8.43
C ALA A 113 19.28 -8.63 9.82
N GLN A 114 18.08 -9.16 10.04
CA GLN A 114 16.95 -9.14 9.11
C GLN A 114 16.22 -7.80 9.23
N VAL A 115 15.69 -7.25 8.13
CA VAL A 115 14.80 -6.09 8.18
C VAL A 115 13.36 -6.56 8.14
N ARG A 116 12.59 -6.19 9.16
CA ARG A 116 11.15 -6.45 9.23
C ARG A 116 10.38 -5.42 8.41
N HIS A 117 9.85 -5.83 7.27
CA HIS A 117 9.02 -5.01 6.38
C HIS A 117 7.55 -5.03 6.77
N PHE A 118 7.08 -6.10 7.40
CA PHE A 118 5.70 -6.24 7.87
C PHE A 118 5.62 -7.30 8.96
N LEU A 119 4.78 -7.09 9.97
CA LEU A 119 4.39 -8.13 10.92
C LEU A 119 2.96 -7.88 11.39
N GLY A 120 2.04 -8.73 10.97
CA GLY A 120 0.62 -8.63 11.31
C GLY A 120 0.08 -9.93 11.91
N GLY A 121 -0.67 -9.82 12.99
CA GLY A 121 -1.38 -10.92 13.64
C GLY A 121 -2.89 -10.94 13.38
N ASN A 122 -3.59 -11.82 14.10
CA ASN A 122 -5.03 -12.02 14.12
C ASN A 122 -5.68 -12.30 12.75
N TYR A 123 -4.93 -12.73 11.73
CA TYR A 123 -5.54 -13.04 10.44
C TYR A 123 -6.50 -14.24 10.57
N ALA A 124 -7.76 -14.01 10.22
CA ALA A 124 -8.79 -15.02 10.04
C ALA A 124 -8.83 -15.47 8.58
N PHE A 125 -8.80 -16.79 8.36
CA PHE A 125 -8.95 -17.37 7.04
C PHE A 125 -10.43 -17.49 6.65
N ASN A 126 -10.83 -16.78 5.60
CA ASN A 126 -12.17 -16.92 5.04
C ASN A 126 -12.19 -18.10 4.07
N ARG A 127 -12.81 -19.21 4.47
CA ARG A 127 -12.88 -20.43 3.65
C ARG A 127 -13.65 -20.24 2.33
N ALA A 128 -14.61 -19.33 2.28
CA ALA A 128 -15.40 -19.09 1.08
C ALA A 128 -14.62 -18.30 0.02
N SER A 129 -13.85 -17.31 0.46
CA SER A 129 -13.06 -16.46 -0.43
C SER A 129 -11.58 -16.86 -0.52
N GLY A 130 -11.07 -17.80 0.28
CA GLY A 130 -9.65 -18.10 0.36
C GLY A 130 -8.77 -16.95 0.87
N LEU A 131 -9.33 -15.81 1.27
CA LEU A 131 -8.58 -14.63 1.69
C LEU A 131 -8.23 -14.68 3.19
N LEU A 132 -7.09 -14.08 3.53
CA LEU A 132 -6.82 -13.68 4.90
C LEU A 132 -7.45 -12.32 5.17
N THR A 133 -8.30 -12.28 6.19
CA THR A 133 -9.04 -11.10 6.65
C THR A 133 -8.70 -10.84 8.11
N LEU A 134 -8.87 -9.62 8.61
CA LEU A 134 -8.61 -9.31 10.02
C LEU A 134 -9.96 -9.11 10.73
N PRO A 135 -10.27 -9.88 11.79
CA PRO A 135 -11.57 -9.87 12.46
C PRO A 135 -11.79 -8.66 13.38
N THR A 136 -10.73 -7.99 13.84
CA THR A 136 -10.78 -6.80 14.71
C THR A 136 -9.69 -5.77 14.37
N TYR A 137 -9.87 -4.51 14.77
CA TYR A 137 -8.95 -3.39 14.52
C TYR A 137 -7.68 -3.45 15.37
N ASN A 138 -6.56 -2.97 14.82
CA ASN A 138 -5.17 -3.03 15.34
C ASN A 138 -4.52 -4.41 15.49
N VAL A 139 -3.71 -4.82 14.50
CA VAL A 139 -2.88 -6.03 14.64
C VAL A 139 -1.56 -6.03 13.88
N GLU A 140 -1.22 -4.92 13.22
CA GLU A 140 0.11 -4.75 12.67
C GLU A 140 1.05 -4.35 13.81
N ILE A 141 1.80 -5.32 14.31
CA ILE A 141 2.90 -5.07 15.23
C ILE A 141 3.95 -4.21 14.52
N SER A 142 4.09 -4.38 13.20
CA SER A 142 4.90 -3.48 12.37
C SER A 142 4.18 -3.20 11.05
N PRO A 143 3.93 -1.91 10.74
CA PRO A 143 3.22 -1.53 9.55
C PRO A 143 4.01 -1.90 8.30
N TYR A 144 3.29 -2.06 7.19
CA TYR A 144 3.91 -2.36 5.91
C TYR A 144 4.86 -1.24 5.48
N HIS A 145 6.12 -1.60 5.28
CA HIS A 145 7.11 -0.78 4.61
C HIS A 145 7.50 -1.47 3.31
N TYR A 146 7.33 -0.78 2.20
CA TYR A 146 7.62 -1.36 0.90
C TYR A 146 9.14 -1.55 0.69
N PRO A 147 9.53 -2.55 -0.13
CA PRO A 147 10.88 -2.71 -0.63
C PRO A 147 11.46 -1.43 -1.24
N MET A 148 12.58 -0.97 -0.68
CA MET A 148 13.36 0.18 -1.19
C MET A 148 14.87 -0.06 -1.02
N PRO A 149 15.43 -1.13 -1.59
CA PRO A 149 16.87 -1.37 -1.51
C PRO A 149 17.63 -0.27 -2.26
N TYR A 150 18.84 0.04 -1.83
CA TYR A 150 19.69 1.00 -2.54
C TYR A 150 20.12 0.41 -3.89
N VAL A 151 20.32 1.25 -4.91
CA VAL A 151 20.78 0.78 -6.23
C VAL A 151 22.10 -0.01 -6.11
N SER A 152 22.99 0.45 -5.23
CA SER A 152 24.28 -0.18 -4.97
C SER A 152 24.20 -1.47 -4.15
N SER A 153 23.09 -1.74 -3.46
CA SER A 153 22.94 -2.98 -2.68
C SER A 153 22.47 -4.17 -3.51
N GLY A 154 22.13 -3.94 -4.78
CA GLY A 154 21.72 -4.99 -5.70
C GLY A 154 20.30 -5.48 -5.43
N VAL A 155 20.08 -6.76 -5.70
CA VAL A 155 18.79 -7.43 -5.54
C VAL A 155 18.69 -8.02 -4.13
N HIS A 156 17.57 -7.77 -3.48
CA HIS A 156 17.21 -8.33 -2.19
C HIS A 156 16.07 -9.34 -2.34
N ARG A 157 16.00 -10.29 -1.42
CA ARG A 157 14.92 -11.24 -1.22
C ARG A 157 13.93 -10.65 -0.22
N TYR A 158 12.65 -10.77 -0.51
CA TYR A 158 11.57 -10.37 0.38
C TYR A 158 10.69 -11.57 0.64
N VAL A 159 10.93 -12.22 1.78
CA VAL A 159 10.26 -13.46 2.16
C VAL A 159 9.04 -13.18 3.02
N PHE A 160 7.93 -13.83 2.68
CA PHE A 160 6.71 -13.87 3.45
C PHE A 160 6.58 -15.23 4.14
N TYR A 161 6.32 -15.20 5.44
CA TYR A 161 5.99 -16.37 6.24
C TYR A 161 4.57 -16.26 6.79
N LEU A 162 3.81 -17.35 6.67
CA LEU A 162 2.52 -17.54 7.32
C LEU A 162 2.70 -18.49 8.50
N LEU A 163 2.41 -18.02 9.72
CA LEU A 163 2.53 -18.79 10.96
C LEU A 163 1.19 -18.92 11.66
N ARG A 164 1.08 -19.91 12.55
CA ARG A 164 -0.05 -20.03 13.47
C ARG A 164 0.15 -19.02 14.61
N GLN A 165 -0.88 -18.25 14.91
CA GLN A 165 -0.79 -17.34 16.03
C GLN A 165 -0.94 -18.09 17.36
N SER A 166 -0.05 -17.81 18.30
CA SER A 166 -0.13 -18.33 19.66
C SER A 166 -0.76 -17.29 20.61
N VAL A 167 -1.20 -17.75 21.78
CA VAL A 167 -1.64 -16.88 22.86
C VAL A 167 -0.51 -15.96 23.35
N GLU A 168 0.74 -16.42 23.33
CA GLU A 168 1.91 -15.63 23.76
C GLU A 168 2.23 -14.52 22.76
N PHE A 169 2.08 -14.77 21.46
CA PHE A 169 2.16 -13.72 20.45
C PHE A 169 1.09 -12.65 20.68
N SER A 170 -0.15 -13.03 21.01
CA SER A 170 -1.21 -12.05 21.29
C SER A 170 -0.93 -11.16 22.50
N LYS A 171 -0.05 -11.58 23.42
CA LYS A 171 0.33 -10.85 24.64
C LYS A 171 1.71 -10.20 24.53
N GLN A 172 2.39 -10.35 23.40
CA GLN A 172 3.78 -9.91 23.27
C GLN A 172 3.92 -8.40 23.50
N THR A 173 4.97 -7.99 24.18
CA THR A 173 5.39 -6.59 24.35
C THR A 173 6.80 -6.34 23.80
N LEU A 174 7.31 -7.29 23.01
CA LEU A 174 8.68 -7.29 22.49
C LEU A 174 8.86 -6.25 21.38
N LEU A 175 7.79 -6.01 20.63
CA LEU A 175 7.76 -5.11 19.49
C LEU A 175 6.48 -4.30 19.47
N ASN A 176 6.60 -3.10 18.91
CA ASN A 176 5.52 -2.22 18.53
C ASN A 176 5.88 -1.48 17.23
N SER A 177 4.96 -0.63 16.75
CA SER A 177 5.11 0.12 15.50
C SER A 177 6.31 1.08 15.47
N THR A 178 6.86 1.47 16.62
CA THR A 178 8.02 2.36 16.74
C THR A 178 9.34 1.62 16.93
N SER A 179 9.31 0.30 17.09
CA SER A 179 10.50 -0.51 17.32
C SER A 179 11.40 -0.51 16.07
N PRO A 180 12.74 -0.46 16.21
CA PRO A 180 13.65 -0.58 15.06
C PRO A 180 13.33 -1.83 14.22
N ARG A 181 13.40 -1.66 12.89
CA ARG A 181 13.04 -2.70 11.93
C ARG A 181 14.22 -3.60 11.55
N GLY A 182 15.42 -3.03 11.49
CA GLY A 182 16.65 -3.76 11.15
C GLY A 182 17.22 -4.52 12.34
N ARG A 183 18.12 -5.47 12.06
CA ARG A 183 18.69 -6.42 13.03
C ARG A 183 17.63 -7.21 13.78
N PHE A 184 16.47 -7.37 13.16
CA PHE A 184 15.43 -8.24 13.66
C PHE A 184 15.83 -9.70 13.43
N ASN A 185 15.35 -10.59 14.31
CA ASN A 185 15.50 -12.03 14.15
C ASN A 185 14.12 -12.66 14.29
N LEU A 186 13.52 -13.02 13.15
CA LEU A 186 12.17 -13.59 13.13
C LEU A 186 12.10 -14.95 13.83
N THR A 187 13.15 -15.78 13.74
CA THR A 187 13.19 -17.09 14.38
C THR A 187 13.24 -16.96 15.91
N ASP A 188 14.09 -16.09 16.46
CA ASP A 188 14.13 -15.81 17.90
C ASP A 188 12.79 -15.25 18.40
N PHE A 189 12.22 -14.30 17.65
CA PHE A 189 10.91 -13.74 17.98
C PHE A 189 9.82 -14.82 17.97
N ALA A 190 9.81 -15.71 16.97
CA ALA A 190 8.86 -16.81 16.86
C ALA A 190 9.01 -17.82 18.02
N LEU A 191 10.24 -18.11 18.46
CA LEU A 191 10.50 -18.94 19.64
C LEU A 191 9.94 -18.28 20.91
N ARG A 192 10.26 -17.01 21.14
CA ARG A 192 9.83 -16.26 22.34
C ARG A 192 8.34 -16.01 22.40
N THR A 193 7.68 -15.97 21.25
CA THR A 193 6.22 -15.80 21.13
C THR A 193 5.51 -17.09 20.77
N ASN A 194 6.18 -18.24 20.83
CA ASN A 194 5.62 -19.56 20.60
C ASN A 194 4.82 -19.70 19.28
N LEU A 195 5.27 -19.08 18.19
CA LEU A 195 4.61 -19.15 16.88
C LEU A 195 4.82 -20.50 16.17
N GLY A 196 5.86 -21.24 16.54
CA GLY A 196 6.29 -22.46 15.86
C GLY A 196 6.87 -22.18 14.46
N ASP A 197 6.90 -23.22 13.63
CA ASP A 197 7.37 -23.12 12.24
C ASP A 197 6.29 -22.57 11.29
N PRO A 198 6.67 -21.91 10.18
CA PRO A 198 5.74 -21.42 9.18
C PRO A 198 4.99 -22.57 8.49
N ILE A 199 3.67 -22.41 8.34
CA ILE A 199 2.80 -23.36 7.65
C ILE A 199 2.66 -23.07 6.15
N GLY A 200 3.12 -21.90 5.70
CA GLY A 200 3.14 -21.48 4.30
C GLY A 200 4.09 -20.30 4.12
N GLY A 201 4.44 -20.03 2.87
CA GLY A 201 5.34 -18.92 2.55
C GLY A 201 5.28 -18.55 1.08
N ASN A 202 5.80 -17.37 0.78
CA ASN A 202 6.05 -16.89 -0.57
C ASN A 202 7.32 -16.03 -0.54
N VAL A 203 7.97 -15.82 -1.68
CA VAL A 203 9.14 -14.95 -1.76
C VAL A 203 9.14 -14.27 -3.11
N HIS A 204 9.51 -12.99 -3.14
CA HIS A 204 9.95 -12.34 -4.37
C HIS A 204 11.33 -11.75 -4.19
N VAL A 205 11.96 -11.41 -5.31
CA VAL A 205 13.21 -10.67 -5.34
C VAL A 205 12.99 -9.30 -5.95
N GLY A 206 13.66 -8.28 -5.44
CA GLY A 206 13.54 -6.92 -5.94
C GLY A 206 14.79 -6.09 -5.66
N GLY A 207 15.13 -5.21 -6.60
CA GLY A 207 16.26 -4.29 -6.49
C GLY A 207 15.87 -2.93 -7.07
N ALA A 208 16.57 -1.86 -6.66
CA ALA A 208 16.45 -0.59 -7.36
C ALA A 208 17.13 -0.77 -8.73
N ARG A 209 16.33 -0.72 -9.80
CA ARG A 209 16.81 -0.88 -11.17
C ARG A 209 17.93 0.15 -11.41
N LEU A 210 19.15 -0.32 -11.65
CA LEU A 210 20.16 0.48 -12.34
C LEU A 210 19.52 0.93 -13.64
N LEU A 211 19.54 2.23 -13.92
CA LEU A 211 19.42 2.72 -15.29
C LEU A 211 20.63 2.14 -16.04
N GLU A 212 20.54 0.88 -16.48
CA GLU A 212 21.64 0.23 -17.16
C GLU A 212 21.82 0.90 -18.52
N GLN A 213 22.92 1.64 -18.58
CA GLN A 213 23.75 1.76 -19.77
C GLN A 213 23.75 0.42 -20.52
N ARG A 214 23.52 0.52 -21.84
CA ARG A 214 23.59 -0.61 -22.75
C ARG A 214 24.96 -1.30 -22.63
N GLY A 215 24.93 -2.56 -22.22
CA GLY A 215 25.95 -3.56 -22.50
C GLY A 215 26.97 -3.78 -21.39
N VAL A 216 26.88 -4.92 -20.69
CA VAL A 216 27.87 -6.02 -20.71
C VAL A 216 27.15 -7.26 -20.14
N GLY A 217 27.26 -8.39 -20.83
CA GLY A 217 26.52 -9.61 -20.52
C GLY A 217 27.02 -10.33 -19.26
N GLY A 218 26.11 -10.54 -18.31
CA GLY A 218 26.20 -11.58 -17.28
C GLY A 218 24.99 -12.51 -17.41
N ARG A 219 25.22 -13.83 -17.48
CA ARG A 219 24.19 -14.86 -17.65
C ARG A 219 23.24 -14.90 -16.45
N VAL A 220 21.95 -14.60 -16.69
CA VAL A 220 20.83 -15.00 -15.83
C VAL A 220 20.41 -16.43 -16.22
N PRO A 221 20.17 -17.37 -15.29
CA PRO A 221 19.72 -18.72 -15.62
C PRO A 221 18.41 -18.71 -16.42
N SER A 222 18.43 -19.41 -17.55
CA SER A 222 17.37 -19.40 -18.56
C SER A 222 16.22 -20.36 -18.19
N VAL A 223 15.16 -19.85 -17.56
CA VAL A 223 13.80 -20.40 -17.70
C VAL A 223 12.84 -19.22 -17.74
N VAL A 224 11.71 -19.36 -18.44
CA VAL A 224 10.68 -18.35 -18.77
C VAL A 224 10.91 -17.65 -20.12
N ARG A 225 10.60 -18.38 -21.19
CA ARG A 225 10.05 -17.77 -22.42
C ARG A 225 8.61 -18.21 -22.60
N ASN A 226 7.78 -17.24 -22.94
CA ASN A 226 6.45 -17.32 -23.52
C ASN A 226 5.28 -17.58 -22.56
N ILE A 227 4.71 -16.49 -22.02
CA ILE A 227 3.25 -16.36 -21.90
C ILE A 227 2.89 -14.93 -22.32
N ARG A 228 2.09 -14.81 -23.39
CA ARG A 228 1.42 -13.55 -23.78
C ARG A 228 0.32 -13.30 -22.75
N THR A 229 0.41 -12.19 -22.01
CA THR A 229 -0.68 -11.73 -21.13
C THR A 229 -1.75 -11.05 -21.98
N SER A 230 -2.79 -11.78 -22.35
CA SER A 230 -4.06 -11.19 -22.77
C SER A 230 -5.01 -11.13 -21.57
N ASP A 231 -5.77 -10.04 -21.53
CA ASP A 231 -6.94 -9.79 -20.67
C ASP A 231 -6.69 -9.04 -19.36
N SER A 232 -6.52 -7.72 -19.51
CA SER A 232 -6.68 -6.71 -18.47
C SER A 232 -8.12 -6.70 -17.95
N VAL A 233 -8.36 -7.29 -16.78
CA VAL A 233 -9.64 -7.16 -16.06
C VAL A 233 -9.70 -5.75 -15.45
N PHE A 234 -10.43 -4.85 -16.09
CA PHE A 234 -10.63 -3.47 -15.61
C PHE A 234 -11.56 -3.45 -14.39
N LEU A 235 -11.04 -2.98 -13.26
CA LEU A 235 -11.78 -2.82 -12.02
C LEU A 235 -12.65 -1.55 -12.09
N ARG A 236 -13.91 -1.66 -12.54
CA ARG A 236 -14.90 -0.58 -12.33
C ARG A 236 -15.49 -0.73 -10.93
N LEU A 237 -14.91 -0.03 -9.96
CA LEU A 237 -15.47 0.12 -8.61
C LEU A 237 -16.59 1.16 -8.66
N VAL A 238 -17.84 0.70 -8.62
CA VAL A 238 -19.03 1.56 -8.65
C VAL A 238 -19.77 1.42 -7.31
N SER A 239 -19.27 2.13 -6.29
CA SER A 239 -20.09 2.55 -5.14
C SER A 239 -19.43 3.74 -4.45
N GLY A 240 -20.12 4.89 -4.39
CA GLY A 240 -19.70 6.06 -3.59
C GLY A 240 -18.78 7.07 -4.27
N GLN A 241 -18.74 7.17 -5.59
CA GLN A 241 -17.88 8.13 -6.28
C GLN A 241 -18.53 9.53 -6.42
N ASP A 242 -17.75 10.60 -6.25
CA ASP A 242 -18.12 11.96 -6.67
C ASP A 242 -18.37 12.03 -8.19
N THR A 243 -19.55 12.53 -8.62
CA THR A 243 -19.93 12.61 -10.04
C THR A 243 -20.11 14.04 -10.58
N ASN A 244 -19.97 15.07 -9.74
CA ASN A 244 -20.27 16.45 -10.12
C ASN A 244 -19.29 17.45 -9.48
N LEU A 245 -18.60 18.23 -10.32
CA LEU A 245 -17.58 19.20 -9.89
C LEU A 245 -18.15 20.32 -9.01
N THR A 246 -19.37 20.78 -9.29
CA THR A 246 -20.05 21.81 -8.49
C THR A 246 -20.37 21.28 -7.10
N GLN A 247 -20.84 20.04 -6.99
CA GLN A 247 -21.12 19.42 -5.69
C GLN A 247 -19.84 19.20 -4.87
N VAL A 248 -18.75 18.77 -5.50
CA VAL A 248 -17.45 18.66 -4.83
C VAL A 248 -16.99 20.03 -4.32
N LYS A 249 -17.05 21.07 -5.14
CA LYS A 249 -16.69 22.43 -4.73
C LYS A 249 -17.55 22.91 -3.57
N GLN A 250 -18.86 22.72 -3.64
CA GLN A 250 -19.80 23.07 -2.58
C GLN A 250 -19.47 22.32 -1.28
N ALA A 251 -19.14 21.03 -1.34
CA ALA A 251 -18.75 20.25 -0.16
C ALA A 251 -17.48 20.80 0.51
N PHE A 252 -16.51 21.31 -0.27
CA PHE A 252 -15.33 21.99 0.28
C PHE A 252 -15.67 23.32 0.96
N GLU A 253 -16.61 24.08 0.41
CA GLU A 253 -17.09 25.34 0.98
C GLU A 253 -17.87 25.10 2.28
N GLU A 254 -18.83 24.16 2.26
CA GLU A 254 -19.66 23.79 3.41
C GLU A 254 -18.86 23.19 4.57
N ALA A 255 -17.83 22.39 4.24
CA ALA A 255 -16.93 21.85 5.24
C ALA A 255 -15.92 22.87 5.80
N GLY A 256 -15.93 24.13 5.33
CA GLY A 256 -15.01 25.18 5.77
C GLY A 256 -13.56 25.00 5.30
N ILE A 257 -13.30 24.07 4.37
CA ILE A 257 -11.93 23.73 3.95
C ILE A 257 -11.24 24.93 3.31
N LEU A 258 -11.95 25.71 2.49
CA LEU A 258 -11.36 26.87 1.79
C LEU A 258 -11.03 28.04 2.73
N LYS A 259 -11.55 28.02 3.96
CA LYS A 259 -11.16 28.96 5.01
C LYS A 259 -9.86 28.52 5.69
N ASP A 260 -9.76 27.23 6.02
CA ASP A 260 -8.65 26.69 6.83
C ASP A 260 -7.42 26.32 5.97
N VAL A 261 -7.65 26.03 4.69
CA VAL A 261 -6.64 25.87 3.65
C VAL A 261 -6.96 26.87 2.53
N PRO A 262 -6.53 28.15 2.66
CA PRO A 262 -6.96 29.23 1.79
C PRO A 262 -6.27 29.18 0.44
N ILE A 263 -6.68 28.24 -0.40
CA ILE A 263 -6.20 28.06 -1.78
C ILE A 263 -7.40 28.14 -2.75
N PRO A 264 -7.29 28.85 -3.88
CA PRO A 264 -8.39 28.90 -4.84
C PRO A 264 -8.75 27.50 -5.34
N PHE A 265 -10.00 27.10 -5.22
CA PHE A 265 -10.47 25.78 -5.66
C PHE A 265 -11.60 25.91 -6.66
N ASN A 266 -11.31 25.53 -7.91
CA ASN A 266 -12.28 25.45 -8.99
C ASN A 266 -12.00 24.18 -9.80
N PRO A 267 -12.45 23.01 -9.32
CA PRO A 267 -12.04 21.73 -9.89
C PRO A 267 -12.53 21.60 -11.34
N SER A 268 -11.64 21.17 -12.23
CA SER A 268 -11.95 20.85 -13.63
C SER A 268 -12.02 19.35 -13.89
N VAL A 269 -11.60 18.53 -12.92
CA VAL A 269 -11.70 17.06 -12.97
C VAL A 269 -12.17 16.50 -11.64
N LEU A 270 -12.83 15.34 -11.69
CA LEU A 270 -13.23 14.60 -10.50
C LEU A 270 -12.03 13.76 -10.05
N PHE A 271 -11.43 14.14 -8.93
CA PHE A 271 -10.30 13.42 -8.36
C PHE A 271 -10.78 12.30 -7.44
N GLN A 272 -10.44 11.06 -7.77
CA GLN A 272 -10.85 9.89 -7.03
C GLN A 272 -9.69 9.32 -6.21
N VAL A 273 -9.99 9.00 -4.96
CA VAL A 273 -9.08 8.36 -4.03
C VAL A 273 -9.73 7.06 -3.59
N THR A 274 -9.07 5.93 -3.86
CA THR A 274 -9.58 4.60 -3.49
C THR A 274 -8.65 3.93 -2.52
N TYR A 275 -9.14 3.67 -1.32
CA TYR A 275 -8.45 2.89 -0.32
C TYR A 275 -8.69 1.40 -0.54
N PHE A 276 -7.59 0.65 -0.60
CA PHE A 276 -7.61 -0.80 -0.57
C PHE A 276 -7.24 -1.24 0.83
N SER A 277 -8.15 -1.96 1.47
CA SER A 277 -7.90 -2.58 2.77
C SER A 277 -7.99 -4.09 2.59
N PRO A 278 -7.10 -4.88 3.22
CA PRO A 278 -7.26 -6.33 3.29
C PRO A 278 -8.58 -6.78 3.95
N ARG A 279 -9.29 -5.85 4.61
CA ARG A 279 -10.42 -6.09 5.51
C ARG A 279 -11.77 -5.64 4.94
N ALA A 280 -11.79 -4.91 3.82
CA ALA A 280 -12.99 -4.33 3.26
C ALA A 280 -12.94 -4.31 1.73
N SER A 281 -14.12 -4.26 1.09
CA SER A 281 -14.20 -3.89 -0.32
C SER A 281 -13.48 -2.55 -0.52
N PRO A 282 -12.80 -2.35 -1.66
CA PRO A 282 -12.16 -1.07 -1.93
C PRO A 282 -13.14 0.09 -1.73
N LYS A 283 -12.71 1.12 -0.99
CA LYS A 283 -13.54 2.28 -0.67
C LYS A 283 -13.05 3.47 -1.48
N THR A 284 -13.83 3.85 -2.48
CA THR A 284 -13.62 5.09 -3.22
C THR A 284 -14.28 6.23 -2.46
N LEU A 285 -13.52 7.28 -2.16
CA LEU A 285 -14.02 8.47 -1.48
C LEU A 285 -15.02 9.24 -2.34
N TYR A 286 -16.02 9.80 -1.67
CA TYR A 286 -16.72 11.01 -2.08
C TYR A 286 -16.40 12.13 -1.10
N ALA A 287 -16.57 13.38 -1.50
CA ALA A 287 -16.27 14.54 -0.67
C ALA A 287 -17.09 14.51 0.63
N GLY A 288 -16.39 14.53 1.77
CA GLY A 288 -17.00 14.46 3.10
C GLY A 288 -17.33 13.04 3.57
N MET A 289 -16.90 12.01 2.84
CA MET A 289 -17.09 10.62 3.27
C MET A 289 -16.46 10.40 4.64
N ARG A 290 -17.24 9.88 5.58
CA ARG A 290 -16.70 9.44 6.87
C ARG A 290 -15.93 8.14 6.67
N MET A 291 -14.68 8.13 7.08
CA MET A 291 -13.79 6.98 7.01
C MET A 291 -13.38 6.58 8.41
N ASP A 292 -13.22 5.28 8.61
CA ASP A 292 -12.66 4.78 9.84
C ASP A 292 -11.11 4.69 9.72
N PRO A 293 -10.34 4.99 10.78
CA PRO A 293 -8.86 4.94 10.77
C PRO A 293 -8.27 3.65 10.19
N LYS A 294 -8.90 2.52 10.51
CA LYS A 294 -8.66 1.17 9.95
C LYS A 294 -8.57 1.06 8.42
N ASP A 295 -9.25 1.92 7.67
CA ASP A 295 -9.44 1.76 6.23
C ASP A 295 -8.39 2.54 5.44
N VAL A 296 -7.56 3.33 6.13
CA VAL A 296 -6.65 4.28 5.51
C VAL A 296 -5.17 4.02 5.82
N TYR A 297 -4.83 2.86 6.37
CA TYR A 297 -3.43 2.50 6.65
C TYR A 297 -2.55 2.46 5.41
N SER A 298 -3.09 1.93 4.31
CA SER A 298 -2.36 1.81 3.05
C SER A 298 -2.47 3.08 2.22
N VAL A 299 -1.42 3.39 1.45
CA VAL A 299 -1.47 4.48 0.48
C VAL A 299 -2.62 4.21 -0.49
N PRO A 300 -3.54 5.15 -0.71
CA PRO A 300 -4.65 4.94 -1.64
C PRO A 300 -4.17 4.98 -3.09
N VAL A 301 -5.04 4.48 -3.96
CA VAL A 301 -4.88 4.58 -5.41
C VAL A 301 -5.62 5.81 -5.89
N PHE A 302 -5.01 6.50 -6.85
CA PHE A 302 -5.50 7.75 -7.39
C PHE A 302 -6.01 7.55 -8.82
N SER A 303 -7.22 8.05 -9.12
CA SER A 303 -7.75 8.12 -10.48
C SER A 303 -8.47 9.45 -10.72
N VAL A 304 -8.77 9.73 -11.99
CA VAL A 304 -9.40 10.95 -12.43
C VAL A 304 -10.51 10.62 -13.42
N ILE A 305 -11.68 11.23 -13.22
CA ILE A 305 -12.71 11.35 -14.28
C ILE A 305 -12.67 12.77 -14.85
N GLY A 306 -12.51 12.86 -16.17
CA GLY A 306 -12.23 14.10 -16.90
C GLY A 306 -10.85 14.05 -17.52
N ASP A 307 -10.42 15.18 -18.10
CA ASP A 307 -9.10 15.32 -18.70
C ASP A 307 -8.21 16.23 -17.82
N PRO A 308 -7.29 15.66 -17.02
CA PRO A 308 -6.33 16.45 -16.25
C PRO A 308 -5.17 16.98 -17.11
N GLY A 309 -5.13 16.63 -18.40
CA GLY A 309 -3.97 16.74 -19.27
C GLY A 309 -3.01 15.56 -19.12
N PRO A 310 -1.95 15.50 -19.96
CA PRO A 310 -1.02 14.37 -19.99
C PRO A 310 -0.16 14.22 -18.72
N GLY A 311 -0.13 15.24 -17.87
CA GLY A 311 0.76 15.32 -16.70
C GLY A 311 2.14 15.90 -17.02
N PRO A 312 3.10 15.79 -16.08
CA PRO A 312 2.95 15.17 -14.76
C PRO A 312 1.98 15.93 -13.84
N LEU A 313 1.49 15.25 -12.83
CA LEU A 313 0.56 15.75 -11.81
C LEU A 313 1.17 15.57 -10.42
N VAL A 314 0.64 16.31 -9.46
CA VAL A 314 1.07 16.30 -8.06
C VAL A 314 -0.14 16.05 -7.16
N VAL A 315 -0.02 15.11 -6.23
CA VAL A 315 -1.05 14.78 -5.23
C VAL A 315 -0.56 15.21 -3.86
N VAL A 316 -1.43 15.89 -3.12
CA VAL A 316 -1.17 16.34 -1.75
C VAL A 316 -2.28 15.82 -0.84
N LEU A 317 -1.90 15.31 0.35
CA LEU A 317 -2.82 15.02 1.45
C LEU A 317 -2.44 15.87 2.68
N VAL A 318 -3.38 16.68 3.16
CA VAL A 318 -3.20 17.55 4.33
C VAL A 318 -4.35 17.41 5.33
N ASP A 319 -4.01 17.54 6.62
CA ASP A 319 -4.94 17.58 7.75
C ASP A 319 -4.92 19.00 8.38
N PRO A 320 -5.91 19.87 8.11
CA PRO A 320 -5.97 21.21 8.68
C PRO A 320 -6.32 21.21 10.17
N ASP A 321 -6.74 20.07 10.72
CA ASP A 321 -7.40 19.96 12.03
C ASP A 321 -6.49 19.36 13.11
N ALA A 322 -5.21 19.16 12.81
CA ALA A 322 -4.29 18.45 13.68
C ALA A 322 -4.24 19.02 15.13
N LEU A 323 -4.28 18.09 16.10
CA LEU A 323 -4.63 18.22 17.52
C LEU A 323 -6.12 18.41 17.85
N SER A 324 -6.86 19.25 17.12
CA SER A 324 -8.33 19.28 17.10
C SER A 324 -8.83 20.30 16.09
N HIS A 325 -10.01 20.08 15.51
CA HIS A 325 -10.64 21.07 14.63
C HIS A 325 -10.89 22.42 15.33
N GLN A 326 -11.24 22.39 16.62
CA GLN A 326 -11.53 23.59 17.41
C GLN A 326 -10.28 24.39 17.79
N ASN A 327 -9.13 23.73 17.88
CA ASN A 327 -7.85 24.36 18.21
C ASN A 327 -6.69 23.66 17.47
N PRO A 328 -6.52 23.94 16.17
CA PRO A 328 -5.56 23.24 15.33
C PRO A 328 -4.16 23.84 15.47
N ILE A 329 -3.48 23.58 16.59
CA ILE A 329 -2.18 24.19 16.93
C ILE A 329 -1.12 23.89 15.87
N ILE A 330 -1.11 22.68 15.32
CA ILE A 330 -0.15 22.22 14.30
C ILE A 330 -0.78 22.07 12.92
N ALA A 331 -1.80 22.90 12.62
CA ALA A 331 -2.64 22.84 11.42
C ALA A 331 -1.90 22.51 10.11
N GLN A 332 -2.66 21.90 9.21
CA GLN A 332 -2.24 21.48 7.87
C GLN A 332 -1.10 20.45 7.91
N VAL A 333 -1.18 19.46 8.80
CA VAL A 333 -0.21 18.36 8.83
C VAL A 333 -0.17 17.66 7.47
N ARG A 334 1.03 17.59 6.90
CA ARG A 334 1.27 16.97 5.60
C ARG A 334 1.41 15.45 5.74
N HIS A 335 0.39 14.73 5.30
CA HIS A 335 0.36 13.27 5.31
C HIS A 335 0.97 12.67 4.04
N PHE A 336 0.84 13.34 2.89
CA PHE A 336 1.40 12.87 1.63
C PHE A 336 1.73 14.04 0.70
N LEU A 337 2.86 13.95 -0.01
CA LEU A 337 3.20 14.84 -1.11
C LEU A 337 3.96 14.04 -2.18
N GLY A 338 3.28 13.69 -3.27
CA GLY A 338 3.83 12.91 -4.36
C GLY A 338 3.70 13.64 -5.70
N GLY A 339 4.76 13.62 -6.50
CA GLY A 339 4.73 14.11 -7.88
C GLY A 339 5.04 13.02 -8.90
N GLY A 340 5.06 13.40 -10.18
CA GLY A 340 5.41 12.48 -11.27
C GLY A 340 4.25 11.57 -11.71
N TYR A 341 3.02 11.90 -11.33
CA TYR A 341 1.83 11.16 -11.75
C TYR A 341 1.47 11.50 -13.21
N SER A 342 1.48 10.51 -14.08
CA SER A 342 0.99 10.57 -15.45
C SER A 342 -0.41 10.00 -15.52
N PHE A 343 -1.29 10.66 -16.26
CA PHE A 343 -2.67 10.21 -16.42
C PHE A 343 -2.76 9.13 -17.50
N ASN A 344 -3.40 8.00 -17.18
CA ASN A 344 -3.72 6.97 -18.15
C ASN A 344 -5.19 7.12 -18.61
N PRO A 345 -5.45 7.55 -19.85
CA PRO A 345 -6.81 7.85 -20.30
C PRO A 345 -7.70 6.61 -20.48
N GLU A 346 -7.13 5.41 -20.66
CA GLU A 346 -7.90 4.17 -20.81
C GLU A 346 -8.50 3.69 -19.49
N SER A 347 -7.75 3.83 -18.40
CA SER A 347 -8.14 3.38 -17.07
C SER A 347 -8.64 4.50 -16.15
N GLY A 348 -8.31 5.76 -16.46
CA GLY A 348 -8.48 6.91 -15.58
C GLY A 348 -7.46 6.98 -14.44
N LEU A 349 -6.53 6.02 -14.32
CA LEU A 349 -5.58 5.95 -13.20
C LEU A 349 -4.45 6.98 -13.31
N LEU A 350 -3.97 7.44 -12.14
CA LEU A 350 -2.75 8.23 -12.02
C LEU A 350 -1.56 7.32 -11.70
N LEU A 351 -0.56 7.32 -12.59
CA LEU A 351 0.55 6.37 -12.59
C LEU A 351 1.88 7.08 -12.41
N VAL A 352 2.79 6.54 -11.61
CA VAL A 352 4.16 7.08 -11.51
C VAL A 352 5.11 6.24 -12.35
N ASP A 353 5.79 6.89 -13.30
CA ASP A 353 6.88 6.30 -14.07
C ASP A 353 8.23 6.51 -13.36
N GLY A 354 9.03 5.45 -13.28
CA GLY A 354 10.27 5.40 -12.49
C GLY A 354 10.07 5.27 -10.97
N PRO A 355 11.18 5.15 -10.19
CA PRO A 355 11.16 5.17 -8.73
C PRO A 355 11.15 6.62 -8.22
N VAL A 356 10.06 7.35 -8.45
CA VAL A 356 9.92 8.70 -7.87
C VAL A 356 9.42 8.53 -6.44
N ALA A 357 10.32 8.69 -5.48
CA ALA A 357 9.93 8.75 -4.07
C ALA A 357 9.07 10.01 -3.86
N PRO A 358 7.96 9.93 -3.09
CA PRO A 358 7.22 11.12 -2.73
C PRO A 358 8.11 12.04 -1.90
N ALA A 359 8.00 13.36 -2.12
CA ALA A 359 8.67 14.36 -1.28
C ALA A 359 8.23 14.23 0.18
N THR A 360 7.03 13.73 0.43
CA THR A 360 6.59 13.30 1.76
C THR A 360 5.90 11.95 1.66
N PRO A 361 6.52 10.88 2.21
CA PRO A 361 5.91 9.55 2.26
C PRO A 361 4.57 9.58 2.99
N TYR A 362 3.66 8.70 2.55
CA TYR A 362 2.35 8.57 3.16
C TYR A 362 2.50 8.26 4.65
N ASN A 363 1.90 9.09 5.48
CA ASN A 363 1.62 8.79 6.87
C ASN A 363 0.11 8.64 6.99
N HIS A 364 -0.37 7.51 7.50
CA HIS A 364 -1.81 7.30 7.58
C HIS A 364 -2.43 8.29 8.59
N PRO A 365 -3.65 8.76 8.32
CA PRO A 365 -4.48 9.44 9.31
C PRO A 365 -4.56 8.64 10.62
N ALA A 366 -4.30 9.32 11.74
CA ALA A 366 -4.36 8.76 13.08
C ALA A 366 -4.68 9.86 14.09
N PRO A 367 -5.91 10.42 14.06
CA PRO A 367 -6.33 11.45 15.01
C PRO A 367 -6.25 10.94 16.45
N LEU A 368 -5.93 11.83 17.39
CA LEU A 368 -5.73 11.47 18.79
C LEU A 368 -7.08 11.31 19.51
N ILE A 369 -7.15 10.41 20.49
CA ILE A 369 -8.35 10.29 21.34
C ILE A 369 -8.66 11.65 21.97
N GLY A 370 -9.90 12.11 21.81
CA GLY A 370 -10.35 13.42 22.30
C GLY A 370 -10.09 14.61 21.37
N SER A 371 -9.43 14.44 20.22
CA SER A 371 -9.25 15.52 19.23
C SER A 371 -10.49 15.81 18.39
N GLY A 372 -11.48 14.91 18.43
CA GLY A 372 -12.68 14.97 17.59
C GLY A 372 -12.40 14.53 16.15
N ASP A 373 -13.30 14.88 15.25
CA ASP A 373 -13.17 14.57 13.83
C ASP A 373 -12.21 15.54 13.13
N HIS A 374 -11.37 14.99 12.26
CA HIS A 374 -10.44 15.70 11.38
C HIS A 374 -10.87 15.53 9.92
N ARG A 375 -10.59 16.55 9.11
CA ARG A 375 -10.74 16.51 7.64
C ARG A 375 -9.39 16.15 7.02
N TYR A 376 -9.37 15.13 6.18
CA TYR A 376 -8.18 14.76 5.41
C TYR A 376 -8.40 15.10 3.95
N ILE A 377 -7.73 16.15 3.49
CA ILE A 377 -8.00 16.78 2.21
C ILE A 377 -7.00 16.32 1.17
N PHE A 378 -7.51 15.76 0.09
CA PHE A 378 -6.74 15.40 -1.09
C PHE A 378 -6.88 16.48 -2.16
N TYR A 379 -5.75 17.00 -2.62
CA TYR A 379 -5.69 17.91 -3.77
C TYR A 379 -4.85 17.32 -4.89
N LEU A 380 -5.30 17.55 -6.13
CA LEU A 380 -4.59 17.24 -7.36
C LEU A 380 -4.18 18.54 -8.05
N PHE A 381 -2.89 18.69 -8.33
CA PHE A 381 -2.32 19.84 -9.03
C PHE A 381 -1.71 19.42 -10.36
N LYS A 382 -1.62 20.38 -11.28
CA LYS A 382 -0.67 20.28 -12.39
C LYS A 382 0.75 20.42 -11.84
N HIS A 383 1.68 19.69 -12.42
CA HIS A 383 3.08 19.79 -12.06
C HIS A 383 3.72 21.07 -12.62
N SER A 384 4.76 21.56 -11.96
CA SER A 384 5.57 22.71 -12.38
C SER A 384 7.07 22.36 -12.36
N LEU A 385 7.88 23.09 -13.13
CA LEU A 385 9.34 22.90 -13.09
C LEU A 385 9.92 23.22 -11.71
N GLN A 386 9.39 24.23 -11.04
CA GLN A 386 9.82 24.63 -9.69
C GLN A 386 9.52 23.56 -8.65
N PHE A 387 8.42 22.81 -8.78
CA PHE A 387 8.14 21.66 -7.92
C PHE A 387 9.16 20.54 -8.13
N SER A 388 9.60 20.26 -9.37
CA SER A 388 10.61 19.22 -9.62
C SER A 388 11.95 19.49 -8.92
N THR A 389 12.31 20.77 -8.74
CA THR A 389 13.59 21.17 -8.13
C THR A 389 13.42 21.74 -6.73
N GLN A 390 12.23 21.64 -6.13
CA GLN A 390 11.97 22.24 -4.82
C GLN A 390 12.77 21.51 -3.73
N THR A 391 13.30 22.29 -2.78
CA THR A 391 13.97 21.79 -1.57
C THR A 391 13.27 22.24 -0.29
N LEU A 392 12.10 22.87 -0.43
CA LEU A 392 11.29 23.41 0.68
C LEU A 392 10.77 22.31 1.59
N VAL A 393 10.42 21.17 1.00
CA VAL A 393 9.91 19.98 1.67
C VAL A 393 10.70 18.76 1.21
N THR A 394 11.29 18.06 2.16
CA THR A 394 11.95 16.76 1.95
C THR A 394 11.30 15.71 2.85
N SER A 395 11.74 14.45 2.71
CA SER A 395 11.29 13.36 3.57
C SER A 395 11.62 13.56 5.05
N SER A 396 12.55 14.45 5.39
CA SER A 396 12.96 14.78 6.77
C SER A 396 12.37 16.10 7.29
N SER A 397 11.68 16.87 6.45
CA SER A 397 11.03 18.12 6.88
C SER A 397 9.91 17.82 7.87
N GLU A 398 9.73 18.72 8.83
CA GLU A 398 8.57 18.69 9.72
C GLU A 398 7.26 18.65 8.91
N ARG A 399 6.29 17.88 9.40
CA ARG A 399 5.00 17.68 8.72
C ARG A 399 3.93 18.66 9.19
N GLY A 400 3.97 19.08 10.45
CA GLY A 400 3.05 20.08 11.00
C GLY A 400 3.37 21.49 10.51
N HIS A 401 2.43 22.41 10.75
CA HIS A 401 2.54 23.82 10.36
C HIS A 401 2.81 24.06 8.86
N PHE A 402 2.46 23.09 8.02
CA PHE A 402 2.73 23.18 6.59
C PHE A 402 1.70 24.11 5.95
N ASN A 403 2.14 25.15 5.24
CA ASN A 403 1.22 26.06 4.55
C ASN A 403 1.12 25.67 3.08
N LEU A 404 0.04 24.96 2.70
CA LEU A 404 -0.14 24.49 1.33
C LEU A 404 -0.25 25.66 0.33
N THR A 405 -0.89 26.77 0.70
CA THR A 405 -1.03 27.94 -0.17
C THR A 405 0.34 28.56 -0.48
N ASP A 406 1.15 28.80 0.55
CA ASP A 406 2.51 29.33 0.39
C ASP A 406 3.42 28.35 -0.38
N PHE A 407 3.31 27.05 -0.09
CA PHE A 407 4.03 26.01 -0.84
C PHE A 407 3.65 26.02 -2.33
N ALA A 408 2.36 26.06 -2.66
CA ALA A 408 1.87 26.09 -4.04
C ALA A 408 2.31 27.36 -4.79
N LEU A 409 2.37 28.51 -4.10
CA LEU A 409 2.92 29.76 -4.66
C LEU A 409 4.42 29.65 -4.93
N LYS A 410 5.21 29.23 -3.93
CA LYS A 410 6.68 29.11 -4.05
C LYS A 410 7.13 28.07 -5.07
N THR A 411 6.34 27.00 -5.22
CA THR A 411 6.59 25.94 -6.20
C THR A 411 5.83 26.16 -7.50
N ASN A 412 5.11 27.27 -7.67
CA ASN A 412 4.37 27.58 -8.90
C ASN A 412 3.42 26.44 -9.36
N LEU A 413 2.81 25.72 -8.43
CA LEU A 413 1.83 24.66 -8.74
C LEU A 413 0.49 25.24 -9.23
N GLY A 414 0.22 26.51 -8.91
CA GLY A 414 -1.06 27.16 -9.19
C GLY A 414 -2.19 26.61 -8.31
N ALA A 415 -3.41 26.67 -8.83
CA ALA A 415 -4.60 26.16 -8.15
C ALA A 415 -4.78 24.64 -8.38
N PRO A 416 -5.32 23.90 -7.40
CA PRO A 416 -5.67 22.49 -7.59
C PRO A 416 -6.76 22.34 -8.68
N ILE A 417 -6.57 21.36 -9.56
CA ILE A 417 -7.48 21.03 -10.66
C ILE A 417 -8.55 19.99 -10.27
N GLY A 418 -8.36 19.33 -9.13
CA GLY A 418 -9.30 18.36 -8.57
C GLY A 418 -9.05 18.20 -7.08
N GLY A 419 -10.04 17.68 -6.37
CA GLY A 419 -9.94 17.40 -4.94
C GLY A 419 -11.07 16.52 -4.45
N THR A 420 -10.85 15.86 -3.33
CA THR A 420 -11.86 15.17 -2.52
C THR A 420 -11.37 15.20 -1.07
N PHE A 421 -12.20 14.84 -0.12
CA PHE A 421 -11.77 14.76 1.28
C PHE A 421 -12.61 13.74 2.04
N MET A 422 -12.04 13.25 3.13
CA MET A 422 -12.73 12.39 4.09
C MET A 422 -12.73 13.03 5.48
N VAL A 423 -13.67 12.61 6.31
CA VAL A 423 -13.76 12.99 7.72
C VAL A 423 -13.50 11.77 8.58
N MET A 424 -12.69 11.92 9.62
CA MET A 424 -12.29 10.80 10.47
C MET A 424 -11.98 11.27 11.89
N GLY A 425 -12.56 10.59 12.87
CA GLY A 425 -12.24 10.76 14.29
C GLY A 425 -11.34 9.64 14.81
N PRO A 426 -10.88 9.74 16.07
CA PRO A 426 -10.14 8.66 16.71
C PRO A 426 -10.99 7.39 16.80
N ASP A 427 -10.33 6.23 16.75
CA ASP A 427 -10.96 4.96 17.13
C ASP A 427 -11.33 5.06 18.63
N GLU A 428 -12.61 4.89 18.96
CA GLU A 428 -13.12 4.87 20.35
C GLU A 428 -12.66 3.63 21.14
#